data_AF-H5X8F2-F1
#
_entry.id   AF-H5X8F2-F1
#
_cell.length_a   1.000
_cell.length_b   1.000
_cell.length_c   1.000
_cell.angle_alpha   90.00
_cell.angle_beta   90.00
_cell.angle_gamma   90.00
#
_symmetry.space_group_name_H-M   'P 1'
#
loop_
_entity.id
_entity.type
_entity.pdbx_description
1 polymer ?
#
loop_
_entity_poly.entity_id
_entity_poly.type
_entity_poly.pdbx_seq_one_letter_code
_entity_poly.pdbx_strand_id
1 'polypeptide(L)'
;MIVIGERMFTIAITADSPAARMDWRADFTALRYQLVDTPPNVEKGLRRYLDTLGLAYAAVDFAIDAEGRWWFLESNSSGQYGWLEAQTGAPITTALADLLTHPRGRP
;
A
#
# COMPACT_ATOMS: atom_id res chain seq x y z
N MET A 1 1.01 -0.59 1.29
CA MET A 1 -0.26 -0.51 0.53
C MET A 1 -0.38 0.90 -0.05
N ILE A 2 -0.88 1.05 -1.29
CA ILE A 2 -1.10 2.36 -1.90
C ILE A 2 -2.59 2.54 -2.18
N VAL A 3 -3.16 3.65 -1.70
CA VAL A 3 -4.58 4.00 -1.88
C VAL A 3 -4.67 5.23 -2.78
N ILE A 4 -5.40 5.11 -3.88
CA ILE A 4 -5.65 6.17 -4.87
C ILE A 4 -7.16 6.34 -5.05
N GLY A 5 -7.74 7.37 -4.44
CA GLY A 5 -9.19 7.54 -4.36
C GLY A 5 -9.85 6.27 -3.80
N GLU A 6 -10.65 5.61 -4.62
CA GLU A 6 -11.34 4.36 -4.24
C GLU A 6 -10.53 3.07 -4.47
N ARG A 7 -9.40 3.16 -5.19
CA ARG A 7 -8.58 1.99 -5.57
C ARG A 7 -7.51 1.73 -4.51
N MET A 8 -7.35 0.46 -4.12
CA MET A 8 -6.31 0.03 -3.18
C MET A 8 -5.40 -1.00 -3.86
N PHE A 9 -4.09 -0.76 -3.78
CA PHE A 9 -3.05 -1.66 -4.27
C PHE A 9 -2.27 -2.19 -3.08
N THR A 10 -2.58 -3.43 -2.70
CA THR A 10 -1.97 -4.08 -1.54
C THR A 10 -0.87 -5.00 -2.00
N ILE A 11 0.35 -4.66 -1.60
CA ILE A 11 1.56 -5.37 -2.01
C ILE A 11 2.21 -5.89 -0.74
N ALA A 12 2.31 -7.22 -0.64
CA ALA A 12 3.04 -7.88 0.40
C ALA A 12 4.54 -7.89 0.05
N ILE A 13 5.36 -7.56 1.05
CA ILE A 13 6.81 -7.69 0.98
C ILE A 13 7.20 -8.86 1.88
N THR A 14 7.86 -9.87 1.33
CA THR A 14 8.41 -10.99 2.11
C THR A 14 9.92 -11.03 1.97
N ALA A 15 10.62 -11.39 3.04
CA ALA A 15 12.07 -11.39 3.14
C ALA A 15 12.63 -12.80 3.36
N ASP A 16 13.60 -13.18 2.54
CA ASP A 16 14.23 -14.51 2.61
C ASP A 16 15.54 -14.54 3.41
N SER A 17 16.20 -13.40 3.59
CA SER A 17 17.44 -13.34 4.38
C SER A 17 17.17 -12.95 5.84
N PRO A 18 17.96 -13.44 6.81
CA PRO A 18 17.81 -13.06 8.22
C PRO A 18 17.91 -11.55 8.46
N ALA A 19 18.79 -10.86 7.72
CA ALA A 19 18.92 -9.41 7.77
C ALA A 19 17.63 -8.72 7.29
N ALA A 20 17.10 -9.11 6.12
CA ALA A 20 15.86 -8.56 5.57
C ALA A 20 14.62 -8.89 6.43
N ARG A 21 14.64 -9.97 7.21
CA ARG A 21 13.56 -10.27 8.17
C ARG A 21 13.54 -9.35 9.38
N MET A 22 14.72 -8.88 9.82
CA MET A 22 14.79 -7.89 10.90
C MET A 22 14.51 -6.47 10.38
N ASP A 23 15.10 -6.11 9.24
CA ASP A 23 14.82 -4.87 8.52
C ASP A 23 14.87 -5.16 7.02
N TRP A 24 13.72 -5.09 6.35
CA TRP A 24 13.61 -5.40 4.92
C TRP A 24 14.54 -4.54 4.05
N ARG A 25 14.94 -3.36 4.52
CA ARG A 25 15.87 -2.47 3.82
C ARG A 25 17.32 -2.97 3.85
N ALA A 26 17.64 -3.92 4.72
CA ALA A 26 18.99 -4.43 4.89
C ALA A 26 19.47 -5.28 3.70
N ASP A 27 18.55 -5.85 2.92
CA ASP A 27 18.87 -6.65 1.75
C ASP A 27 17.70 -6.68 0.76
N PHE A 28 17.69 -5.71 -0.15
CA PHE A 28 16.67 -5.59 -1.18
C PHE A 28 16.64 -6.76 -2.17
N THR A 29 17.77 -7.49 -2.33
CA THR A 29 17.85 -8.60 -3.27
C THR A 29 17.13 -9.85 -2.77
N ALA A 30 16.90 -9.95 -1.47
CA ALA A 30 16.18 -11.03 -0.81
C ALA A 30 14.69 -10.76 -0.61
N LEU A 31 14.13 -9.73 -1.27
CA LEU A 31 12.74 -9.36 -1.14
C LEU A 31 11.91 -9.90 -2.31
N ARG A 32 10.73 -10.42 -1.99
CA ARG A 32 9.68 -10.72 -2.96
C ARG A 32 8.48 -9.83 -2.76
N TYR A 33 7.89 -9.43 -3.87
CA TYR A 33 6.74 -8.54 -3.95
C TYR A 33 5.58 -9.27 -4.58
N GLN A 34 4.42 -9.20 -3.95
CA GLN A 34 3.22 -9.85 -4.46
C GLN A 34 2.00 -8.98 -4.23
N LEU A 35 1.17 -8.83 -5.26
CA LEU A 35 -0.18 -8.31 -5.09
C LEU A 35 -1.01 -9.31 -4.29
N VAL A 36 -1.67 -8.81 -3.26
CA VAL A 36 -2.55 -9.60 -2.39
C VAL A 36 -3.87 -8.87 -2.19
N ASP A 37 -4.90 -9.63 -1.86
CA ASP A 37 -6.19 -9.03 -1.52
C ASP A 37 -6.11 -8.30 -0.17
N THR A 38 -6.79 -7.16 -0.09
CA THR A 38 -6.94 -6.43 1.16
C THR A 38 -8.01 -7.10 2.02
N PRO A 39 -7.73 -7.41 3.30
CA PRO A 39 -8.77 -7.90 4.20
C PRO A 39 -9.94 -6.90 4.30
N PRO A 40 -11.22 -7.34 4.24
CA PRO A 40 -12.37 -6.42 4.20
C PRO A 40 -12.45 -5.44 5.37
N ASN A 41 -12.00 -5.86 6.56
CA ASN A 41 -11.94 -5.00 7.74
C ASN A 41 -10.86 -3.89 7.61
N VAL A 42 -9.72 -4.20 7.00
CA VAL A 42 -8.64 -3.24 6.73
C VAL A 42 -9.09 -2.24 5.68
N GLU A 43 -9.70 -2.71 4.59
CA GLU A 43 -10.27 -1.85 3.55
C GLU A 43 -11.29 -0.87 4.13
N LYS A 44 -12.27 -1.37 4.90
CA LYS A 44 -13.28 -0.53 5.54
C LYS A 44 -12.66 0.52 6.49
N GLY A 45 -11.65 0.12 7.25
CA GLY A 45 -10.91 1.01 8.14
C GLY A 45 -10.19 2.12 7.39
N LEU A 46 -9.50 1.77 6.30
CA LEU A 46 -8.78 2.74 5.47
C LEU A 46 -9.70 3.69 4.73
N ARG A 47 -10.81 3.23 4.16
CA ARG A 47 -11.81 4.13 3.54
C ARG A 47 -12.27 5.19 4.54
N ARG A 48 -12.64 4.77 5.75
CA ARG A 48 -13.03 5.70 6.82
C ARG A 48 -11.89 6.65 7.22
N TYR A 49 -10.65 6.17 7.29
CA TYR A 49 -9.48 6.99 7.60
C TYR A 49 -9.27 8.09 6.55
N LEU A 50 -9.24 7.74 5.25
CA LEU A 50 -9.08 8.70 4.16
C LEU A 50 -10.25 9.69 4.11
N ASP A 51 -11.49 9.22 4.31
CA ASP A 51 -12.67 10.08 4.33
C ASP A 51 -12.64 11.09 5.46
N THR A 52 -12.25 10.67 6.66
CA THR A 52 -12.18 11.54 7.84
C THR A 52 -11.14 12.64 7.65
N LEU A 53 -10.05 12.36 6.94
CA LEU A 53 -8.95 13.29 6.72
C LEU A 53 -9.03 14.04 5.38
N GLY A 54 -10.02 13.75 4.54
CA GLY A 54 -10.15 14.34 3.20
C GLY A 54 -9.02 13.97 2.25
N LEU A 55 -8.39 12.81 2.44
CA LEU A 55 -7.25 12.36 1.63
C LEU A 55 -7.72 11.65 0.36
N ALA A 56 -7.11 11.99 -0.77
CA ALA A 56 -7.30 11.29 -2.04
C ALA A 56 -6.15 10.30 -2.35
N TYR A 57 -5.06 10.36 -1.57
CA TYR A 57 -3.87 9.54 -1.68
C TYR A 57 -3.38 9.15 -0.29
N ALA A 58 -2.96 7.90 -0.11
CA ALA A 58 -2.18 7.48 1.04
C ALA A 58 -1.28 6.29 0.68
N ALA A 59 -0.02 6.32 1.11
CA ALA A 59 0.81 5.13 1.21
C ALA A 59 0.78 4.65 2.66
N VAL A 60 0.27 3.44 2.89
CA VAL A 60 0.02 2.92 4.24
C VAL A 60 0.83 1.65 4.46
N ASP A 61 1.53 1.60 5.59
CA ASP A 61 2.36 0.48 5.96
C ASP A 61 1.70 -0.37 7.06
N PHE A 62 1.78 -1.68 6.86
CA PHE A 62 1.29 -2.68 7.81
C PHE A 62 2.39 -3.72 8.07
N ALA A 63 2.47 -4.20 9.30
CA ALA A 63 3.12 -5.46 9.62
C ALA A 63 2.07 -6.58 9.69
N ILE A 64 2.45 -7.79 9.29
CA ILE A 64 1.60 -8.99 9.41
C ILE A 64 2.31 -9.93 10.39
N ASP A 65 1.63 -10.33 11.47
CA ASP A 65 2.18 -11.29 12.43
C ASP A 65 2.02 -12.74 11.97
N ALA A 66 2.53 -13.69 12.76
CA ALA A 66 2.53 -15.11 12.42
C ALA A 66 1.10 -15.69 12.34
N GLU A 67 0.13 -15.07 13.02
CA GLU A 67 -1.29 -15.43 13.00
C GLU A 67 -2.05 -14.75 11.84
N GLY A 68 -1.36 -13.95 11.01
CA GLY A 68 -1.95 -13.27 9.87
C GLY A 68 -2.71 -11.99 10.23
N ARG A 69 -2.53 -11.45 11.44
CA ARG A 69 -3.14 -10.17 11.84
C ARG A 69 -2.32 -9.01 11.31
N TRP A 70 -3.05 -8.00 10.84
CA TRP A 70 -2.49 -6.78 10.26
C TRP A 70 -2.40 -5.69 11.32
N TRP A 71 -1.19 -5.16 11.50
CA TRP A 71 -0.88 -4.08 12.43
C TRP A 71 -0.56 -2.82 11.64
N PHE A 72 -1.40 -1.79 11.75
CA PHE A 72 -1.15 -0.49 11.13
C PHE A 72 0.08 0.16 11.77
N LEU A 73 1.02 0.61 10.93
CA LEU A 73 2.25 1.26 11.38
C LEU A 73 2.18 2.78 11.15
N GLU A 74 2.05 3.17 9.89
CA GLU A 74 2.03 4.58 9.50
C GLU A 74 1.26 4.82 8.20
N SER A 75 0.90 6.09 7.98
CA SER A 75 0.40 6.60 6.71
C SER A 75 1.33 7.71 6.22
N ASN A 76 2.02 7.46 5.12
CA ASN A 76 2.94 8.38 4.49
C ASN A 76 2.24 9.13 3.33
N SER A 77 2.03 10.43 3.53
CA SER A 77 1.37 11.33 2.58
C SER A 77 2.14 11.55 1.27
N SER A 78 3.42 11.20 1.21
CA SER A 78 4.28 11.30 0.02
C SER A 78 5.05 10.00 -0.25
N GLY A 79 4.54 8.87 0.24
CA GLY A 79 5.24 7.59 0.15
C GLY A 79 5.53 7.21 -1.30
N GLN A 80 6.75 6.74 -1.56
CA GLN A 80 7.17 6.33 -2.91
C GLN A 80 6.57 4.97 -3.26
N TYR A 81 5.99 4.86 -4.46
CA TYR A 81 5.39 3.62 -4.95
C TYR A 81 6.01 3.10 -6.26
N GLY A 82 6.87 3.88 -6.94
CA GLY A 82 7.32 3.55 -8.30
C GLY A 82 8.06 2.22 -8.40
N TRP A 83 8.84 1.87 -7.38
CA TRP A 83 9.56 0.59 -7.34
C TRP A 83 8.59 -0.60 -7.08
N LEU A 84 7.53 -0.39 -6.30
CA LEU A 84 6.48 -1.40 -6.07
C LEU A 84 5.71 -1.69 -7.38
N GLU A 85 5.36 -0.63 -8.12
CA GLU A 85 4.74 -0.74 -9.44
C GLU A 85 5.64 -1.52 -10.40
N ALA A 86 6.93 -1.17 -10.48
CA ALA A 86 7.90 -1.88 -11.33
C ALA A 86 8.03 -3.38 -10.99
N GLN A 87 7.97 -3.73 -9.70
CA GLN A 87 8.11 -5.12 -9.24
C GLN A 87 6.84 -5.96 -9.42
N THR A 88 5.66 -5.33 -9.46
CA THR A 88 4.37 -6.05 -9.42
C THR A 88 3.50 -5.87 -10.66
N GLY A 89 3.79 -4.86 -11.49
CA GLY A 89 2.93 -4.47 -12.61
C GLY A 89 1.61 -3.82 -12.18
N ALA A 90 1.45 -3.45 -10.91
CA ALA A 90 0.26 -2.78 -10.42
C ALA A 90 0.08 -1.41 -11.10
N PRO A 91 -1.09 -1.06 -11.66
CA PRO A 91 -1.30 0.17 -12.44
C PRO A 91 -1.51 1.39 -11.54
N ILE A 92 -0.57 1.67 -10.64
CA ILE A 92 -0.66 2.73 -9.62
C ILE A 92 -0.56 4.11 -10.25
N THR A 93 0.43 4.32 -11.13
CA THR A 93 0.62 5.58 -11.86
C THR A 93 -0.59 5.88 -12.74
N THR A 94 -1.13 4.86 -13.43
CA THR A 94 -2.35 5.01 -14.23
C THR A 94 -3.53 5.42 -13.36
N ALA A 95 -3.74 4.77 -12.21
CA ALA A 95 -4.81 5.13 -11.29
C ALA A 95 -4.68 6.56 -10.76
N LEU A 96 -3.46 7.03 -10.48
CA LEU A 96 -3.21 8.40 -10.04
C LEU A 96 -3.49 9.41 -11.17
N ALA A 97 -3.05 9.12 -12.40
CA ALA A 97 -3.32 9.96 -13.56
C ALA A 97 -4.83 10.04 -13.86
N ASP A 98 -5.54 8.92 -13.78
CA ASP A 98 -7.00 8.86 -13.89
C ASP A 98 -7.66 9.77 -12.85
N LEU A 99 -7.22 9.70 -11.59
CA LEU A 99 -7.76 10.51 -10.49
C LEU A 99 -7.57 12.01 -10.73
N LEU A 100 -6.40 12.42 -11.25
CA LEU A 100 -6.06 13.82 -11.51
C LEU A 100 -6.77 14.39 -12.75
N THR A 101 -7.00 13.56 -13.77
CA THR A 101 -7.63 13.98 -15.03
C THR A 101 -9.15 13.84 -15.01
N HIS A 102 -9.67 12.96 -14.17
CA HIS A 102 -11.09 12.74 -13.95
C HIS A 102 -11.40 12.79 -12.45
N PRO A 103 -11.17 13.95 -11.80
CA PRO A 103 -11.49 14.08 -10.38
C PRO A 103 -12.99 13.85 -10.24
N ARG A 104 -13.38 12.72 -9.62
CA ARG A 104 -14.75 12.56 -9.17
C ARG A 104 -14.99 13.68 -8.17
N GLY A 105 -15.86 14.62 -8.53
CA GLY A 105 -16.37 15.59 -7.57
C GLY A 105 -16.91 14.80 -6.39
N ARG A 106 -16.28 14.95 -5.22
CA ARG A 106 -16.95 14.58 -3.98
C ARG A 106 -18.24 15.43 -3.92
N PRO A 107 -19.39 14.84 -3.58
CA PRO A 107 -20.60 15.61 -3.34
C PRO A 107 -20.36 16.69 -2.28
#